data_AF-A0AAW9LB06-F1
#
_entry.id   AF-A0AAW9LB06-F1
#
_cell.length_a   1.000
_cell.length_b   1.000
_cell.length_c   1.000
_cell.angle_alpha   90.00
_cell.angle_beta   90.00
_cell.angle_gamma   90.00
#
_symmetry.space_group_name_H-M   'P 1'
#
loop_
_entity.id
_entity.type
_entity.pdbx_description
1 polymer ?
#
loop_
_entity_poly.entity_id
_entity_poly.type
_entity_poly.pdbx_seq_one_letter_code
_entity_poly.pdbx_strand_id
1 'polypeptide(L)'
;MTTHEVGDGRSYVVADAIETLQDYQGEAAAVFLDDAWARPKRYGHFGVEYDTHPFDDDQDAEGYVDTSITTTEVLDACYDALMDGGWLIADADDWLLPRLITYLQEEWGTLQRLTAVVAIERLAG
;
A
#
# COMPACT_ATOMS: atom_id res chain seq x y z
N MET A 1 5.91 17.62 -5.52
CA MET A 1 6.55 16.48 -6.19
C MET A 1 7.92 16.86 -6.73
N THR A 2 8.97 16.09 -6.41
CA THR A 2 10.32 16.24 -6.98
C THR A 2 10.79 14.90 -7.54
N THR A 3 11.19 14.87 -8.81
CA THR A 3 11.69 13.66 -9.49
C THR A 3 13.22 13.69 -9.58
N HIS A 4 13.84 12.54 -9.32
CA HIS A 4 15.28 12.37 -9.32
C HIS A 4 15.67 11.18 -10.21
N GLU A 5 16.53 11.43 -11.19
CA GLU A 5 17.06 10.39 -12.08
C GLU A 5 18.15 9.55 -11.37
N VAL A 6 18.05 8.23 -11.50
CA VAL A 6 19.01 7.26 -10.95
C VAL A 6 19.80 6.57 -12.07
N GLY A 7 19.35 6.68 -13.32
CA GLY A 7 19.99 6.11 -14.51
C GLY A 7 19.29 4.85 -15.03
N ASP A 8 19.62 4.45 -16.27
CA ASP A 8 18.99 3.31 -16.97
C ASP A 8 17.46 3.39 -17.07
N GLY A 9 16.92 4.60 -17.24
CA GLY A 9 15.48 4.85 -17.29
C GLY A 9 14.77 4.70 -15.94
N ARG A 10 15.51 4.72 -14.82
CA ARG A 10 14.98 4.64 -13.47
C ARG A 10 15.03 6.00 -12.79
N SER A 11 13.97 6.30 -12.05
CA SER A 11 13.87 7.50 -11.22
C SER A 11 13.30 7.15 -9.85
N TYR A 12 13.45 8.07 -8.89
CA TYR A 12 12.65 8.08 -7.67
C TYR A 12 11.94 9.44 -7.55
N VAL A 13 10.80 9.43 -6.87
CA VAL A 13 9.99 10.62 -6.63
C VAL A 13 9.88 10.84 -5.13
N VAL A 14 10.06 12.09 -4.70
CA VAL A 14 9.74 12.54 -3.34
C VAL A 14 8.47 13.38 -3.41
N ALA A 15 7.36 12.77 -2.99
CA ALA A 15 6.02 13.33 -3.06
C ALA A 15 5.06 12.53 -2.19
N ASP A 16 3.79 12.98 -2.16
CA ASP A 16 2.68 12.15 -1.71
C ASP A 16 2.54 10.92 -2.64
N ALA A 17 2.41 9.74 -2.04
CA ALA A 17 2.39 8.48 -2.78
C ALA A 17 1.11 8.33 -3.61
N ILE A 18 -0.05 8.72 -3.07
CA ILE A 18 -1.34 8.62 -3.76
C ILE A 18 -1.35 9.58 -4.96
N GLU A 19 -0.95 10.84 -4.77
CA GLU A 19 -0.85 11.81 -5.87
C GLU A 19 0.10 11.29 -6.97
N THR A 20 1.21 10.67 -6.59
CA THR A 20 2.16 10.12 -7.56
C THR A 20 1.59 8.93 -8.32
N LEU A 21 0.89 8.01 -7.65
CA LEU A 21 0.30 6.82 -8.27
C LEU A 21 -0.81 7.17 -9.26
N GLN A 22 -1.52 8.28 -9.06
CA GLN A 22 -2.53 8.77 -10.01
C GLN A 22 -1.95 9.10 -11.39
N ASP A 23 -0.67 9.46 -11.48
CA ASP A 23 0.00 9.72 -12.76
C ASP A 23 0.32 8.43 -13.54
N TYR A 24 0.16 7.24 -12.93
CA TYR A 24 0.51 5.94 -13.50
C TYR A 24 -0.69 4.98 -13.66
N GLN A 25 -1.92 5.52 -13.72
CA GLN A 25 -3.14 4.71 -13.82
C GLN A 25 -3.10 3.71 -14.98
N GLY A 26 -3.17 2.41 -14.66
CA GLY A 26 -3.14 1.32 -15.63
C GLY A 26 -1.79 1.07 -16.31
N GLU A 27 -0.68 1.63 -15.80
CA GLU A 27 0.64 1.53 -16.42
C GLU A 27 1.57 0.53 -15.72
N ALA A 28 1.39 0.31 -14.42
CA ALA A 28 2.32 -0.47 -13.61
C ALA A 28 2.14 -1.98 -13.83
N ALA A 29 3.19 -2.67 -14.26
CA ALA A 29 3.21 -4.12 -14.33
C ALA A 29 3.32 -4.78 -12.95
N ALA A 30 3.93 -4.09 -11.98
CA ALA A 30 4.02 -4.53 -10.60
C ALA A 30 4.21 -3.34 -9.65
N VAL A 31 3.66 -3.46 -8.44
CA VAL A 31 3.84 -2.54 -7.32
C VAL A 31 4.38 -3.33 -6.13
N PHE A 32 5.44 -2.83 -5.51
CA PHE A 32 6.01 -3.37 -4.28
C PHE A 32 5.74 -2.38 -3.16
N LEU A 33 4.90 -2.75 -2.21
CA LEU A 33 4.42 -1.87 -1.14
C LEU A 33 4.97 -2.35 0.22
N ASP A 34 5.69 -1.46 0.89
CA ASP A 34 6.07 -1.58 2.31
C ASP A 34 5.50 -0.35 3.00
N ASP A 35 4.25 -0.47 3.46
CA ASP A 35 3.45 0.65 3.93
C ASP A 35 3.83 1.06 5.37
N ALA A 36 3.54 2.30 5.74
CA ALA A 36 3.78 2.82 7.09
C ALA A 36 2.56 2.65 8.01
N TRP A 37 1.90 1.48 7.99
CA TRP A 37 0.67 1.29 8.77
C TRP A 37 0.92 1.28 10.29
N ALA A 38 -0.06 1.79 11.03
CA ALA A 38 -0.03 1.87 12.47
C ALA A 38 -0.55 0.56 13.09
N ARG A 39 0.35 -0.34 13.49
CA ARG A 39 -0.05 -1.51 14.30
C ARG A 39 -0.42 -1.08 15.73
N PRO A 40 -1.62 -1.39 16.24
CA PRO A 40 -1.97 -1.14 17.63
C PRO A 40 -0.95 -1.78 18.58
N LYS A 41 -0.55 -1.04 19.62
CA LYS A 41 0.41 -1.51 20.65
C LYS A 41 1.85 -1.72 20.16
N ARG A 42 2.23 -1.21 18.98
CA ARG A 42 3.61 -1.22 18.46
C ARG A 42 4.37 0.11 18.61
N TYR A 43 3.77 1.10 19.27
CA TYR A 43 4.33 2.43 19.55
C TYR A 43 5.82 2.38 19.93
N GLY A 44 6.69 3.04 19.15
CA GLY A 44 8.10 3.21 19.45
C GLY A 44 8.95 1.92 19.42
N HIS A 45 8.39 0.78 19.01
CA HIS A 45 9.19 -0.42 18.79
C HIS A 45 10.06 -0.22 17.53
N PHE A 46 11.35 -0.55 17.64
CA PHE A 46 12.40 -0.44 16.61
C PHE A 46 13.12 0.91 16.45
N GLY A 47 12.79 1.94 17.25
CA GLY A 47 13.60 3.16 17.35
C GLY A 47 13.62 4.04 16.08
N VAL A 48 12.65 3.84 15.18
CA VAL A 48 12.41 4.72 14.04
C VAL A 48 11.13 5.51 14.32
N GLU A 49 11.23 6.84 14.27
CA GLU A 49 10.10 7.77 14.43
C GLU A 49 9.75 8.30 13.03
N TYR A 50 8.82 7.62 12.35
CA TYR A 50 8.11 8.16 11.19
C TYR A 50 6.62 8.12 11.46
N ASP A 51 5.90 9.06 10.85
CA ASP A 51 4.44 9.11 10.95
C ASP A 51 3.86 7.85 10.33
N THR A 52 2.98 7.19 11.08
CA THR A 52 2.25 6.01 10.64
C THR A 52 0.79 6.36 10.50
N HIS A 53 0.04 5.61 9.70
CA HIS A 53 -1.38 5.85 9.44
C HIS A 53 -2.24 4.63 9.75
N PRO A 54 -3.53 4.81 10.10
CA PRO A 54 -4.41 3.70 10.37
C PRO A 54 -4.63 2.82 9.12
N PHE A 55 -5.05 1.57 9.33
CA PHE A 55 -5.40 0.67 8.24
C PHE A 55 -6.60 1.21 7.44
N ASP A 56 -7.65 1.60 8.14
CA ASP A 56 -8.91 2.17 7.64
C ASP A 56 -9.43 3.26 8.60
N ASP A 57 -10.52 3.92 8.24
CA ASP A 57 -11.16 4.97 9.06
C ASP A 57 -11.72 4.46 10.40
N ASP A 58 -11.96 3.15 10.52
CA ASP A 58 -12.58 2.51 11.69
C ASP A 58 -11.54 2.04 12.72
N GLN A 59 -10.25 2.04 12.36
CA GLN A 59 -9.18 1.67 13.27
C GLN A 59 -9.06 2.70 14.40
N ASP A 60 -9.10 2.22 15.65
CA ASP A 60 -8.82 3.04 16.82
C ASP A 60 -7.37 3.56 16.78
N ALA A 61 -7.26 4.82 16.37
CA ALA A 61 -6.08 5.63 16.27
C ALA A 61 -6.01 6.51 17.53
N GLU A 62 -5.44 6.00 18.63
CA GLU A 62 -5.07 6.91 19.73
C GLU A 62 -4.09 7.96 19.13
N GLY A 63 -4.00 9.19 19.65
CA GLY A 63 -3.42 10.34 18.92
C GLY A 63 -1.90 10.35 18.64
N TYR A 64 -1.37 9.32 17.98
CA TYR A 64 0.03 9.10 17.61
C TYR A 64 0.18 8.67 16.13
N VAL A 65 -0.89 8.73 15.35
CA VAL A 65 -0.91 8.35 13.94
C VAL A 65 -1.45 9.52 13.12
N ASP A 66 -0.96 9.64 11.90
CA ASP A 66 -1.54 10.53 10.89
C ASP A 66 -2.84 9.91 10.38
N THR A 67 -3.96 10.60 10.59
CA THR A 67 -5.29 10.18 10.15
C THR A 67 -5.72 10.86 8.86
N SER A 68 -4.80 11.51 8.14
CA SER A 68 -5.10 12.14 6.85
C SER A 68 -5.07 11.17 5.67
N ILE A 69 -4.57 9.97 5.90
CA ILE A 69 -4.46 8.87 4.93
C ILE A 69 -4.70 7.54 5.66
N THR A 70 -5.13 6.53 4.93
CA THR A 70 -5.30 5.16 5.39
C THR A 70 -4.52 4.17 4.51
N THR A 71 -4.17 3.01 5.05
CA THR A 71 -3.57 1.93 4.24
C THR A 71 -4.50 1.51 3.10
N THR A 72 -5.82 1.49 3.33
CA THR A 72 -6.81 1.19 2.29
C THR A 72 -6.76 2.17 1.12
N GLU A 73 -6.60 3.47 1.38
CA GLU A 73 -6.46 4.46 0.30
C GLU A 73 -5.15 4.29 -0.49
N VAL A 74 -4.06 3.93 0.18
CA VAL A 74 -2.79 3.59 -0.50
C VAL A 74 -2.97 2.34 -1.37
N LEU A 75 -3.68 1.32 -0.89
CA LEU A 75 -3.96 0.11 -1.64
C LEU A 75 -4.79 0.39 -2.89
N ASP A 76 -5.85 1.20 -2.78
CA ASP A 76 -6.68 1.59 -3.91
C ASP A 76 -5.87 2.35 -4.97
N ALA A 77 -5.03 3.30 -4.56
CA ALA A 77 -4.14 4.00 -5.47
C ALA A 77 -3.15 3.04 -6.17
N CYS A 78 -2.63 2.03 -5.45
CA CYS A 78 -1.78 1.01 -6.04
C CYS A 78 -2.54 0.16 -7.06
N TYR A 79 -3.79 -0.22 -6.76
CA TYR A 79 -4.62 -1.00 -7.68
C TYR A 79 -4.92 -0.23 -8.96
N ASP A 80 -5.28 1.03 -8.85
CA ASP A 80 -5.55 1.90 -9.99
C ASP A 80 -4.31 2.06 -10.89
N ALA A 81 -3.11 2.14 -10.29
CA ALA A 81 -1.86 2.19 -11.02
C ALA A 81 -1.53 0.88 -11.77
N LEU A 82 -2.00 -0.28 -11.31
CA LEU A 82 -1.70 -1.56 -11.94
C LEU A 82 -2.40 -1.69 -13.31
N MET A 83 -1.66 -2.16 -14.31
CA MET A 83 -2.27 -2.66 -15.55
C MET A 83 -3.04 -3.96 -15.28
N ASP A 84 -3.93 -4.35 -16.19
CA ASP A 84 -4.59 -5.67 -16.13
C ASP A 84 -3.55 -6.81 -16.16
N GLY A 85 -3.66 -7.76 -15.24
CA GLY A 85 -2.66 -8.81 -15.01
C GLY A 85 -1.41 -8.33 -14.26
N GLY A 86 -1.38 -7.07 -13.81
CA GLY A 86 -0.33 -6.51 -12.96
C GLY A 86 -0.38 -7.06 -11.53
N TRP A 87 0.76 -6.96 -10.84
CA TRP A 87 0.95 -7.57 -9.51
C TRP A 87 1.14 -6.55 -8.39
N LEU A 88 0.29 -6.57 -7.37
CA LEU A 88 0.60 -5.94 -6.09
C LEU A 88 1.33 -6.94 -5.19
N ILE A 89 2.46 -6.53 -4.63
CA ILE A 89 3.30 -7.30 -3.72
C ILE A 89 3.47 -6.48 -2.43
N ALA A 90 2.73 -6.80 -1.38
CA ALA A 90 2.70 -6.02 -0.14
C ALA A 90 3.33 -6.77 1.05
N ASP A 91 4.20 -6.08 1.80
CA ASP A 91 4.68 -6.53 3.10
C ASP A 91 3.56 -6.43 4.14
N ALA A 92 3.40 -7.49 4.94
CA ALA A 92 2.37 -7.53 5.97
C ALA A 92 2.78 -8.45 7.12
N ASP A 93 2.57 -7.98 8.35
CA ASP A 93 2.74 -8.80 9.54
C ASP A 93 1.46 -9.60 9.89
N ASP A 94 1.53 -10.34 11.00
CA ASP A 94 0.43 -11.19 11.49
C ASP A 94 -0.84 -10.43 11.85
N TRP A 95 -0.74 -9.12 12.06
CA TRP A 95 -1.87 -8.26 12.37
C TRP A 95 -2.46 -7.63 11.10
N LEU A 96 -1.60 -7.18 10.18
CA LEU A 96 -2.04 -6.55 8.93
C LEU A 96 -2.61 -7.58 7.96
N LEU A 97 -1.94 -8.72 7.79
CA LEU A 97 -2.28 -9.73 6.78
C LEU A 97 -3.76 -10.14 6.75
N PRO A 98 -4.43 -10.49 7.87
CA PRO A 98 -5.84 -10.86 7.84
C PRO A 98 -6.75 -9.70 7.39
N ARG A 99 -6.44 -8.45 7.77
CA ARG A 99 -7.22 -7.26 7.39
C ARG A 99 -7.06 -6.95 5.92
N LEU A 100 -5.81 -6.97 5.47
CA LEU A 100 -5.46 -6.82 4.08
C LEU A 100 -6.22 -7.84 3.22
N ILE A 101 -6.15 -9.13 3.56
CA ILE A 101 -6.88 -10.18 2.82
C ILE A 101 -8.39 -9.92 2.79
N THR A 102 -9.01 -9.57 3.93
CA THR A 102 -10.44 -9.29 4.00
C THR A 102 -10.82 -8.13 3.07
N TYR A 103 -10.13 -7.00 3.20
CA TYR A 103 -10.38 -5.82 2.37
C TYR A 103 -10.25 -6.13 0.88
N LEU A 104 -9.16 -6.78 0.48
CA LEU A 104 -8.92 -7.12 -0.92
C LEU A 104 -9.96 -8.09 -1.50
N GLN A 105 -10.47 -9.02 -0.67
CA GLN A 105 -11.53 -9.93 -1.09
C GLN A 105 -12.88 -9.23 -1.27
N GLU A 106 -13.17 -8.25 -0.41
CA GLU A 106 -14.41 -7.48 -0.43
C GLU A 106 -14.44 -6.47 -1.58
N GLU A 107 -13.33 -5.75 -1.78
CA GLU A 107 -13.26 -4.66 -2.76
C GLU A 107 -12.80 -5.12 -4.15
N TRP A 108 -11.78 -5.99 -4.24
CA TRP A 108 -11.15 -6.34 -5.53
C TRP A 108 -11.56 -7.73 -6.04
N GLY A 109 -12.30 -8.49 -5.24
CA GLY A 109 -12.84 -9.80 -5.60
C GLY A 109 -11.89 -10.98 -5.37
N THR A 110 -12.04 -12.05 -6.14
CA THR A 110 -11.38 -13.33 -5.83
C THR A 110 -9.87 -13.29 -6.10
N LEU A 111 -9.09 -13.36 -5.02
CA LEU A 111 -7.63 -13.42 -5.05
C LEU A 111 -7.12 -14.76 -5.60
N GLN A 112 -6.16 -14.74 -6.54
CA GLN A 112 -5.65 -15.96 -7.17
C GLN A 112 -4.48 -16.64 -6.41
N ARG A 113 -3.68 -15.92 -5.61
CA ARG A 113 -2.55 -16.52 -4.89
C ARG A 113 -2.14 -15.75 -3.63
N LEU A 114 -1.77 -16.46 -2.56
CA LEU A 114 -1.27 -15.88 -1.31
C LEU A 114 0.07 -16.54 -0.94
N THR A 115 1.05 -15.73 -0.58
CA THR A 115 2.35 -16.15 -0.01
C THR A 115 2.66 -15.26 1.20
N ALA A 116 3.75 -15.49 1.94
CA ALA A 116 4.15 -14.66 3.09
C ALA A 116 4.36 -13.16 2.77
N VAL A 117 4.33 -12.84 1.47
CA VAL A 117 4.11 -11.52 0.87
C VAL A 117 2.82 -11.63 0.07
N VAL A 118 1.88 -10.70 0.27
CA VAL A 118 0.59 -10.74 -0.41
C VAL A 118 0.82 -10.36 -1.87
N ALA A 119 0.63 -11.33 -2.79
CA ALA A 119 0.86 -11.17 -4.22
C ALA A 119 -0.47 -11.28 -4.97
N ILE A 120 -0.99 -10.19 -5.51
CA ILE A 120 -2.34 -10.11 -6.08
C ILE A 120 -2.26 -9.73 -7.54
N GLU A 121 -2.96 -10.46 -8.37
CA GLU A 121 -3.12 -10.17 -9.79
C GLU A 121 -4.42 -9.38 -10.01
N ARG A 122 -4.33 -8.21 -10.68
CA ARG A 122 -5.49 -7.44 -11.11
C ARG A 122 -6.23 -8.20 -12.22
N LEU A 123 -7.51 -8.53 -12.00
CA LEU A 123 -8.35 -9.19 -13.01
C LEU A 123 -8.90 -8.16 -14.01
N ALA A 124 -8.91 -8.50 -15.29
CA ALA A 124 -9.60 -7.71 -16.31
C ALA A 124 -11.13 -7.78 -16.07
N GLY A 125 -11.77 -6.62 -15.95
CA GLY A 125 -13.22 -6.45 -15.88
C GLY A 125 -13.90 -6.48 -17.23
#